data_AF-A0A6V7TM77-F1
#
_entry.id   AF-A0A6V7TM77-F1
#
_cell.length_a   1.000
_cell.length_b   1.000
_cell.length_c   1.000
_cell.angle_alpha   90.00
_cell.angle_beta   90.00
_cell.angle_gamma   90.00
#
_symmetry.space_group_name_H-M   'P 1'
#
loop_
_entity.id
_entity.type
_entity.pdbx_description
1 polymer ?
#
loop_
_entity_poly.entity_id
_entity_poly.type
_entity_poly.pdbx_seq_one_letter_code
_entity_poly.pdbx_strand_id
1 'polypeptide(L)'
;MTEKVPTSVLELILNQSNYLIELQTNFNKEKEKNFNFEKKILENELKEMREKLQKLESDHKNEIEELKQNSKQKVVLENENENDISLNKVNEKDEKINSLEKQIKEVNNLFEKKIADLTIKFDQINNLACKVVNFVEIKNKWKYISEDDECCENKCINTNKPTGNCIEGNGFINLINDEYIKYINCVEEKGDDIEGVVHTENPFKKPQNCINYSLFYFEIKCKMERELNNCLNWMVIGCAIENEKDEEFKVSKFSWNDNDVFGCGLVYPPTIANEFPYIFFTQNGKQIGKALLLKDNSDYYQPYVVLRCCSVETNFGNNLEANPFIYDISKHFVLKEFY
;
A
#
# COMPACT_ATOMS: atom_id res chain seq x y z
N MET A 1 17.77 -34.42 24.31
CA MET A 1 16.55 -34.30 25.14
C MET A 1 15.81 -33.08 24.64
N THR A 2 14.75 -33.26 23.88
CA THR A 2 13.89 -32.16 23.42
C THR A 2 12.83 -31.93 24.49
N GLU A 3 12.96 -30.84 25.24
CA GLU A 3 11.92 -30.41 26.17
C GLU A 3 10.67 -30.06 25.37
N LYS A 4 9.64 -30.90 25.47
CA LYS A 4 8.33 -30.57 24.91
C LYS A 4 7.79 -29.36 25.66
N VAL A 5 7.60 -28.26 24.94
CA VAL A 5 6.87 -27.09 25.45
C VAL A 5 5.50 -27.60 25.91
N PRO A 6 5.10 -27.36 27.18
CA PRO A 6 3.82 -27.82 27.69
C PRO A 6 2.68 -27.26 26.83
N THR A 7 1.72 -28.09 26.43
CA THR A 7 0.56 -27.70 25.60
C THR A 7 -0.18 -26.48 26.18
N SER A 8 -0.19 -26.34 27.51
CA SER A 8 -0.77 -25.18 28.21
C SER A 8 -0.08 -23.85 27.93
N VAL A 9 1.21 -23.85 27.59
CA VAL A 9 1.97 -22.63 27.24
C VAL A 9 1.61 -22.19 25.82
N LEU A 10 1.45 -23.13 24.89
CA LEU A 10 1.02 -22.83 23.52
C LEU A 10 -0.41 -22.29 23.49
N GLU A 11 -1.34 -22.88 24.25
CA GLU A 11 -2.71 -22.34 24.38
C GLU A 11 -2.73 -20.93 24.98
N LEU A 12 -1.85 -20.64 25.94
CA LEU A 12 -1.74 -19.31 26.53
C LEU A 12 -1.26 -18.27 25.51
N ILE A 13 -0.24 -18.61 24.72
CA ILE A 13 0.30 -17.74 23.66
C ILE A 13 -0.78 -17.48 22.60
N LEU A 14 -1.47 -18.53 22.15
CA LEU A 14 -2.53 -18.44 21.14
C LEU A 14 -3.68 -17.54 21.60
N ASN A 15 -4.09 -17.67 22.87
CA ASN A 15 -5.10 -16.79 23.46
C ASN A 15 -4.65 -15.33 23.56
N GLN A 16 -3.37 -15.08 23.86
CA GLN A 16 -2.82 -13.72 23.89
C GLN A 16 -2.75 -13.10 22.48
N SER A 17 -2.32 -13.87 21.48
CA SER A 17 -2.28 -13.45 20.08
C SER A 17 -3.67 -13.08 19.57
N ASN A 18 -4.67 -13.93 19.81
CA ASN A 18 -6.05 -13.66 19.42
C ASN A 18 -6.62 -12.41 20.10
N TYR A 19 -6.32 -12.20 21.38
CA TYR A 19 -6.72 -11.00 22.10
C TYR A 19 -6.08 -9.72 21.51
N LEU A 20 -4.81 -9.77 21.11
CA LEU A 20 -4.13 -8.65 20.46
C LEU A 20 -4.71 -8.34 19.08
N ILE A 21 -5.02 -9.36 18.28
CA ILE A 21 -5.67 -9.20 16.97
C ILE A 21 -7.06 -8.56 17.13
N GLU A 22 -7.83 -9.00 18.14
CA GLU A 22 -9.13 -8.42 18.46
C GLU A 22 -9.02 -6.96 18.89
N LEU A 23 -8.05 -6.62 19.76
CA LEU A 23 -7.76 -5.25 20.15
C LEU A 23 -7.38 -4.36 18.97
N GLN A 24 -6.51 -4.83 18.07
CA GLN A 24 -6.09 -4.07 16.89
C GLN A 24 -7.26 -3.85 15.93
N THR A 25 -8.09 -4.88 15.74
CA THR A 25 -9.32 -4.81 14.93
C THR A 25 -10.29 -3.80 15.53
N ASN A 26 -10.49 -3.83 16.85
CA ASN A 26 -11.37 -2.89 17.55
C ASN A 26 -10.83 -1.46 17.50
N PHE A 27 -9.53 -1.28 17.69
CA PHE A 27 -8.86 0.03 17.56
C PHE A 27 -9.03 0.61 16.16
N ASN A 28 -8.84 -0.20 15.11
CA ASN A 28 -9.04 0.23 13.73
C ASN A 28 -10.51 0.59 13.44
N LYS A 29 -11.46 -0.22 13.92
CA LYS A 29 -12.89 0.09 13.83
C LYS A 29 -13.26 1.38 14.56
N GLU A 30 -12.67 1.62 15.73
CA GLU A 30 -12.90 2.82 16.52
C GLU A 30 -12.29 4.05 15.84
N LYS A 31 -11.09 3.92 15.27
CA LYS A 31 -10.44 4.96 14.46
C LYS A 31 -11.28 5.31 13.23
N GLU A 32 -11.81 4.30 12.52
CA GLU A 32 -12.71 4.51 11.38
C GLU A 32 -14.03 5.17 11.80
N LYS A 33 -14.63 4.74 12.92
CA LYS A 33 -15.81 5.39 13.49
C LYS A 33 -15.54 6.85 13.85
N ASN A 34 -14.40 7.13 14.48
CA ASN A 34 -14.04 8.49 14.88
C ASN A 34 -13.79 9.37 13.64
N PHE A 35 -13.10 8.84 12.63
CA PHE A 35 -12.92 9.52 11.35
C PHE A 35 -14.27 9.82 10.66
N ASN A 36 -15.17 8.84 10.59
CA ASN A 36 -16.49 9.02 10.01
C ASN A 36 -17.35 10.00 10.82
N PHE A 37 -17.19 10.01 12.15
CA PHE A 37 -17.85 10.95 13.04
C PHE A 37 -17.35 12.39 12.83
N GLU A 38 -16.03 12.60 12.81
CA GLU A 38 -15.41 13.89 12.49
C GLU A 38 -15.81 14.39 11.10
N LYS A 39 -15.79 13.51 10.10
CA LYS A 39 -16.26 13.81 8.75
C LYS A 39 -17.72 14.27 8.75
N LYS A 40 -18.60 13.57 9.47
CA LYS A 40 -20.02 13.93 9.59
C LYS A 40 -20.23 15.26 10.32
N ILE A 41 -19.42 15.56 11.34
CA ILE A 41 -19.43 16.88 12.00
C ILE A 41 -19.07 17.96 10.99
N LEU A 42 -17.97 17.78 10.25
CA LEU A 42 -17.52 18.73 9.22
C LEU A 42 -18.57 18.94 8.11
N GLU A 43 -19.22 17.86 7.65
CA GLU A 43 -20.30 17.93 6.67
C GLU A 43 -21.52 18.71 7.19
N ASN A 44 -21.90 18.49 8.46
CA ASN A 44 -22.99 19.21 9.11
C ASN A 44 -22.65 20.69 9.31
N GLU A 45 -21.43 21.01 9.76
CA GLU A 45 -20.96 22.40 9.89
C GLU A 45 -20.96 23.10 8.53
N LEU A 46 -20.48 22.43 7.47
CA LEU A 46 -20.53 22.95 6.10
C LEU A 46 -21.96 23.19 5.63
N LYS A 47 -22.88 22.28 5.93
CA LYS A 47 -24.30 22.42 5.57
C LYS A 47 -24.94 23.60 6.30
N GLU A 48 -24.76 23.71 7.61
CA GLU A 48 -25.28 24.81 8.42
C GLU A 48 -24.72 26.17 7.95
N MET A 49 -23.41 26.21 7.62
CA MET A 49 -22.79 27.39 7.06
C MET A 49 -23.41 27.78 5.71
N ARG A 50 -23.69 26.82 4.82
CA ARG A 50 -24.36 27.09 3.53
C ARG A 50 -25.80 27.58 3.72
N GLU A 51 -26.55 27.00 4.64
CA GLU A 51 -27.93 27.43 4.94
C GLU A 51 -27.96 28.85 5.51
N LYS A 52 -27.03 29.19 6.43
CA LYS A 52 -26.87 30.56 6.94
C LYS A 52 -26.51 31.54 5.83
N LEU A 53 -25.64 31.16 4.91
CA LEU A 53 -25.24 31.99 3.78
C LEU A 53 -26.42 32.25 2.83
N GLN A 54 -27.17 31.21 2.47
CA GLN A 54 -28.37 31.34 1.63
C GLN A 54 -29.44 32.22 2.28
N LYS A 55 -29.64 32.07 3.60
CA LYS A 55 -30.58 32.92 4.34
C LYS A 55 -30.12 34.38 4.35
N LEU A 56 -28.83 34.63 4.61
CA LEU A 56 -28.27 35.98 4.59
C LEU A 56 -28.42 36.63 3.21
N GLU A 57 -28.12 35.89 2.13
CA GLU A 57 -28.31 36.34 0.74
C GLU A 57 -29.78 36.67 0.43
N SER A 58 -30.71 35.82 0.87
CA SER A 58 -32.15 36.04 0.69
C SER A 58 -32.64 37.26 1.47
N ASP A 59 -32.28 37.37 2.75
CA ASP A 59 -32.70 38.46 3.63
C ASP A 59 -32.18 39.79 3.10
N HIS A 60 -30.89 39.87 2.73
CA HIS A 60 -30.31 41.07 2.15
C HIS A 60 -30.87 41.40 0.75
N LYS A 61 -31.17 40.39 -0.08
CA LYS A 61 -31.79 40.64 -1.40
C LYS A 61 -33.18 41.28 -1.24
N ASN A 62 -33.98 40.77 -0.31
CA ASN A 62 -35.30 41.33 -0.01
C ASN A 62 -35.20 42.75 0.53
N GLU A 63 -34.26 43.00 1.46
CA GLU A 63 -34.04 44.33 2.04
C GLU A 63 -33.57 45.34 0.97
N ILE A 64 -32.70 44.92 0.04
CA ILE A 64 -32.27 45.73 -1.11
C ILE A 64 -33.43 46.00 -2.08
N GLU A 65 -34.29 45.01 -2.38
CA GLU A 65 -35.46 45.19 -3.24
C GLU A 65 -36.50 46.13 -2.62
N GLU A 66 -36.74 46.01 -1.31
CA GLU A 66 -37.65 46.87 -0.56
C GLU A 66 -37.14 48.31 -0.50
N LEU A 67 -35.83 48.50 -0.31
CA LEU A 67 -35.18 49.82 -0.41
C LEU A 67 -35.31 50.42 -1.82
N LYS A 68 -35.17 49.60 -2.88
CA LYS A 68 -35.33 50.01 -4.29
C LYS A 68 -36.78 50.34 -4.67
N GLN A 69 -37.78 49.63 -4.13
CA GLN A 69 -39.19 49.95 -4.37
C GLN A 69 -39.58 51.23 -3.64
N ASN A 70 -39.16 51.40 -2.39
CA ASN A 70 -39.43 52.59 -1.59
C ASN A 70 -38.79 53.85 -2.19
N SER A 71 -37.60 53.73 -2.82
CA SER A 71 -37.00 54.87 -3.54
C SER A 71 -37.77 55.23 -4.80
N LYS A 72 -38.25 54.25 -5.58
CA LYS A 72 -39.05 54.48 -6.79
C LYS A 72 -40.43 55.11 -6.51
N GLN A 73 -41.13 54.69 -5.44
CA GLN A 73 -42.44 55.26 -5.09
C GLN A 73 -42.36 56.72 -4.62
N LYS A 74 -41.26 57.13 -3.98
CA LYS A 74 -41.08 58.50 -3.47
C LYS A 74 -40.78 59.52 -4.58
N VAL A 75 -40.07 59.10 -5.64
CA VAL A 75 -39.79 59.93 -6.84
C VAL A 75 -41.06 60.29 -7.63
N VAL A 76 -42.15 59.53 -7.46
CA VAL A 76 -43.43 59.79 -8.14
C VAL A 76 -44.33 60.77 -7.35
N LEU A 77 -44.02 61.07 -6.09
CA LEU A 77 -44.90 61.84 -5.18
C LEU A 77 -44.40 63.25 -4.81
N GLU A 78 -43.20 63.67 -5.20
CA GLU A 78 -42.65 64.99 -4.82
C GLU A 78 -42.84 66.03 -5.94
N ASN A 79 -44.00 66.69 -5.92
CA ASN A 79 -44.20 68.04 -6.47
C ASN A 79 -43.91 69.07 -5.37
N GLU A 80 -42.86 69.87 -5.58
CA GLU A 80 -42.60 71.23 -5.07
C GLU A 80 -42.79 71.53 -3.56
N ASN A 81 -41.80 71.11 -2.73
CA ASN A 81 -41.17 71.87 -1.61
C ASN A 81 -40.50 71.02 -0.49
N GLU A 82 -40.16 69.74 -0.70
CA GLU A 82 -39.51 68.88 0.32
C GLU A 82 -38.08 68.39 -0.03
N ASN A 83 -37.24 69.22 -0.66
CA ASN A 83 -35.91 68.77 -1.13
C ASN A 83 -34.91 68.40 -0.01
N ASP A 84 -34.90 69.09 1.14
CA ASP A 84 -33.88 68.84 2.18
C ASP A 84 -34.16 67.60 3.05
N ILE A 85 -35.43 67.25 3.30
CA ILE A 85 -35.80 66.07 4.11
C ILE A 85 -35.58 64.77 3.31
N SER A 86 -35.72 64.82 1.98
CA SER A 86 -35.52 63.68 1.08
C SER A 86 -34.03 63.30 1.00
N LEU A 87 -33.12 64.28 0.97
CA LEU A 87 -31.68 64.05 0.84
C LEU A 87 -31.06 63.37 2.09
N ASN A 88 -31.46 63.79 3.30
CA ASN A 88 -30.96 63.18 4.54
C ASN A 88 -31.35 61.70 4.69
N LYS A 89 -32.56 61.33 4.27
CA LYS A 89 -33.02 59.92 4.31
C LYS A 89 -32.32 59.04 3.27
N VAL A 90 -31.84 59.60 2.16
CA VAL A 90 -31.03 58.87 1.18
C VAL A 90 -29.64 58.61 1.75
N ASN A 91 -29.01 59.64 2.34
CA ASN A 91 -27.69 59.49 2.97
C ASN A 91 -27.68 58.43 4.08
N GLU A 92 -28.69 58.41 4.96
CA GLU A 92 -28.83 57.37 6.00
C GLU A 92 -28.97 55.95 5.42
N LYS A 93 -29.61 55.81 4.25
CA LYS A 93 -29.76 54.50 3.58
C LYS A 93 -28.45 54.06 2.93
N ASP A 94 -27.74 54.97 2.30
CA ASP A 94 -26.44 54.69 1.68
C ASP A 94 -25.40 54.29 2.73
N GLU A 95 -25.40 54.94 3.91
CA GLU A 95 -24.56 54.55 5.04
C GLU A 95 -24.88 53.12 5.54
N LYS A 96 -26.16 52.76 5.63
CA LYS A 96 -26.58 51.39 6.01
C LYS A 96 -26.17 50.35 4.98
N ILE A 97 -26.34 50.64 3.68
CA ILE A 97 -25.91 49.75 2.59
C ILE A 97 -24.38 49.54 2.66
N ASN A 98 -23.61 50.61 2.78
CA ASN A 98 -22.15 50.52 2.90
C ASN A 98 -21.72 49.71 4.13
N SER A 99 -22.44 49.84 5.26
CA SER A 99 -22.20 49.05 6.46
C SER A 99 -22.47 47.56 6.25
N LEU A 100 -23.58 47.21 5.60
CA LEU A 100 -23.94 45.83 5.26
C LEU A 100 -22.96 45.19 4.28
N GLU A 101 -22.56 45.92 3.23
CA GLU A 101 -21.56 45.44 2.27
C GLU A 101 -20.22 45.13 2.96
N LYS A 102 -19.82 45.97 3.93
CA LYS A 102 -18.63 45.73 4.74
C LYS A 102 -18.77 44.46 5.59
N GLN A 103 -19.91 44.24 6.24
CA GLN A 103 -20.17 43.03 7.02
C GLN A 103 -20.16 41.76 6.16
N ILE A 104 -20.80 41.80 4.98
CA ILE A 104 -20.78 40.68 4.02
C ILE A 104 -19.34 40.35 3.61
N LYS A 105 -18.54 41.39 3.31
CA LYS A 105 -17.13 41.20 2.93
C LYS A 105 -16.31 40.58 4.07
N GLU A 106 -16.51 41.01 5.31
CA GLU A 106 -15.84 40.45 6.49
C GLU A 106 -16.23 38.98 6.70
N VAL A 107 -17.52 38.64 6.54
CA VAL A 107 -18.02 37.27 6.65
C VAL A 107 -17.47 36.38 5.54
N ASN A 108 -17.44 36.85 4.29
CA ASN A 108 -16.87 36.11 3.16
C ASN A 108 -15.37 35.84 3.37
N ASN A 109 -14.60 36.84 3.82
CA ASN A 109 -13.19 36.66 4.15
C ASN A 109 -12.99 35.60 5.26
N LEU A 110 -13.87 35.56 6.26
CA LEU A 110 -13.82 34.55 7.33
C LEU A 110 -14.10 33.14 6.79
N PHE A 111 -15.07 33.00 5.87
CA PHE A 111 -15.38 31.73 5.23
C PHE A 111 -14.25 31.23 4.34
N GLU A 112 -13.68 32.08 3.49
CA GLU A 112 -12.54 31.73 2.64
C GLU A 112 -11.35 31.25 3.49
N LYS A 113 -11.07 31.94 4.59
CA LYS A 113 -10.03 31.52 5.54
C LYS A 113 -10.31 30.13 6.14
N LYS A 114 -11.56 29.87 6.58
CA LYS A 114 -11.94 28.56 7.12
C LYS A 114 -11.86 27.44 6.08
N ILE A 115 -12.26 27.71 4.84
CA ILE A 115 -12.15 26.74 3.73
C ILE A 115 -10.68 26.41 3.48
N ALA A 116 -9.80 27.43 3.41
CA ALA A 116 -8.37 27.21 3.25
C ALA A 116 -7.79 26.38 4.41
N ASP A 117 -8.13 26.71 5.66
CA ASP A 117 -7.68 25.97 6.85
C ASP A 117 -8.15 24.51 6.84
N LEU A 118 -9.40 24.24 6.42
CA LEU A 118 -9.94 22.89 6.29
C LEU A 118 -9.28 22.11 5.17
N THR A 119 -9.01 22.73 4.01
CA THR A 119 -8.27 22.11 2.92
C THR A 119 -6.87 21.69 3.37
N ILE A 120 -6.16 22.56 4.10
CA ILE A 120 -4.84 22.23 4.65
C ILE A 120 -4.90 21.04 5.61
N LYS A 121 -5.89 21.00 6.52
CA LYS A 121 -6.07 19.88 7.45
C LYS A 121 -6.41 18.58 6.72
N PHE A 122 -7.25 18.67 5.69
CA PHE A 122 -7.62 17.52 4.87
C PHE A 122 -6.39 16.97 4.13
N ASP A 123 -5.55 17.83 3.55
CA ASP A 123 -4.30 17.43 2.92
C ASP A 123 -3.32 16.81 3.91
N GLN A 124 -3.22 17.34 5.14
CA GLN A 124 -2.41 16.75 6.21
C GLN A 124 -2.91 15.34 6.59
N ILE A 125 -4.23 15.18 6.75
CA ILE A 125 -4.83 13.89 7.08
C ILE A 125 -4.62 12.89 5.94
N ASN A 126 -4.82 13.30 4.68
CA ASN A 126 -4.57 12.43 3.52
C ASN A 126 -3.10 12.02 3.44
N ASN A 127 -2.17 12.95 3.67
CA ASN A 127 -0.75 12.65 3.70
C ASN A 127 -0.34 11.67 4.81
N LEU A 128 -1.10 11.64 5.92
CA LEU A 128 -0.90 10.71 7.04
C LEU A 128 -1.62 9.37 6.84
N ALA A 129 -2.84 9.39 6.32
CA ALA A 129 -3.68 8.22 6.11
C ALA A 129 -3.18 7.37 4.93
N CYS A 130 -2.72 8.01 3.85
CA CYS A 130 -2.30 7.29 2.66
C CYS A 130 -1.04 6.46 2.86
N LYS A 131 -0.23 6.65 3.92
CA LYS A 131 1.06 5.94 4.09
C LYS A 131 1.01 4.71 4.98
N VAL A 132 -0.17 4.30 5.41
CA VAL A 132 -0.32 3.03 6.11
C VAL A 132 -0.11 1.90 5.10
N VAL A 133 0.78 0.98 5.43
CA VAL A 133 1.04 -0.22 4.63
C VAL A 133 0.35 -1.37 5.32
N ASN A 134 -0.58 -2.02 4.62
CA ASN A 134 -1.28 -3.20 5.11
C ASN A 134 -0.70 -4.43 4.45
N PHE A 135 -0.28 -5.39 5.27
CA PHE A 135 0.07 -6.71 4.77
C PHE A 135 -1.19 -7.41 4.23
N VAL A 136 -1.07 -7.97 3.02
CA VAL A 136 -2.11 -8.75 2.38
C VAL A 136 -1.67 -10.20 2.37
N GLU A 137 -2.32 -11.00 3.20
CA GLU A 137 -2.05 -12.42 3.29
C GLU A 137 -2.59 -13.14 2.04
N ILE A 138 -1.71 -13.87 1.35
CA ILE A 138 -2.06 -14.80 0.28
C ILE A 138 -1.52 -16.16 0.64
N LYS A 139 -2.42 -17.15 0.80
CA LYS A 139 -1.99 -18.53 0.91
C LYS A 139 -1.33 -18.96 -0.40
N ASN A 140 -0.09 -19.41 -0.32
CA ASN A 140 0.69 -19.70 -1.52
C ASN A 140 1.58 -20.92 -1.35
N LYS A 141 2.09 -21.40 -2.48
CA LYS A 141 3.00 -22.55 -2.57
C LYS A 141 3.76 -22.54 -3.87
N TRP A 142 4.85 -23.28 -3.94
CA TRP A 142 5.51 -23.61 -5.21
C TRP A 142 4.63 -24.55 -6.02
N LYS A 143 4.47 -24.26 -7.32
CA LYS A 143 3.54 -25.01 -8.17
C LYS A 143 4.21 -25.67 -9.36
N TYR A 144 5.05 -24.94 -10.08
CA TYR A 144 5.61 -25.43 -11.33
C TYR A 144 7.03 -24.92 -11.55
N ILE A 145 7.82 -25.75 -12.23
CA ILE A 145 9.13 -25.40 -12.78
C ILE A 145 8.86 -24.82 -14.17
N SER A 146 9.60 -23.79 -14.59
CA SER A 146 9.45 -23.24 -15.95
C SER A 146 9.61 -24.36 -16.99
N GLU A 147 8.78 -24.34 -18.04
CA GLU A 147 8.87 -25.34 -19.11
C GLU A 147 10.13 -25.18 -19.96
N ASP A 148 10.76 -24.01 -19.90
CA ASP A 148 12.02 -23.71 -20.57
C ASP A 148 13.23 -24.30 -19.83
N ASP A 149 13.07 -24.72 -18.57
CA ASP A 149 14.13 -25.30 -17.76
C ASP A 149 13.99 -26.82 -17.69
N GLU A 150 15.00 -27.52 -18.21
CA GLU A 150 15.02 -28.96 -18.26
C GLU A 150 16.32 -29.49 -17.66
N CYS A 151 16.22 -30.56 -16.87
CA CYS A 151 17.43 -31.19 -16.34
C CYS A 151 18.31 -31.83 -17.45
N CYS A 152 17.71 -32.20 -18.58
CA CYS A 152 18.34 -32.70 -19.81
C CYS A 152 17.30 -32.86 -20.94
N GLU A 153 17.73 -33.23 -22.14
CA GLU A 153 16.85 -33.45 -23.32
C GLU A 153 15.72 -34.47 -23.06
N ASN A 154 15.94 -35.41 -22.15
CA ASN A 154 14.95 -36.43 -21.78
C ASN A 154 13.90 -35.94 -20.77
N LYS A 155 13.99 -34.67 -20.31
CA LYS A 155 13.06 -34.02 -19.38
C LYS A 155 12.74 -34.86 -18.15
N CYS A 156 13.76 -35.48 -17.54
CA CYS A 156 13.57 -36.43 -16.44
C CYS A 156 12.83 -35.82 -15.24
N ILE A 157 12.99 -34.51 -15.02
CA ILE A 157 12.34 -33.71 -13.98
C ILE A 157 11.66 -32.52 -14.67
N ASN A 158 10.35 -32.31 -14.41
CA ASN A 158 9.56 -31.19 -14.95
C ASN A 158 8.31 -30.95 -14.08
N THR A 159 7.44 -29.99 -14.43
CA THR A 159 6.22 -29.68 -13.66
C THR A 159 5.27 -30.86 -13.41
N ASN A 160 5.18 -31.83 -14.32
CA ASN A 160 4.33 -33.01 -14.14
C ASN A 160 4.98 -34.07 -13.25
N LYS A 161 6.31 -34.06 -13.17
CA LYS A 161 7.12 -34.95 -12.32
C LYS A 161 8.22 -34.12 -11.68
N PRO A 162 7.89 -33.24 -10.72
CA PRO A 162 8.85 -32.28 -10.18
C PRO A 162 9.78 -32.93 -9.15
N THR A 163 9.86 -34.26 -9.17
CA THR A 163 10.67 -35.08 -8.30
C THR A 163 11.34 -36.16 -9.14
N GLY A 164 12.65 -36.28 -9.04
CA GLY A 164 13.40 -37.33 -9.69
C GLY A 164 14.90 -37.10 -9.62
N ASN A 165 15.63 -37.87 -10.41
CA ASN A 165 17.04 -37.64 -10.69
C ASN A 165 17.21 -37.56 -12.21
N CYS A 166 18.13 -36.70 -12.68
CA CYS A 166 18.50 -36.67 -14.09
C CYS A 166 19.27 -37.95 -14.45
N ILE A 167 18.87 -38.66 -15.52
CA ILE A 167 19.54 -39.89 -15.96
C ILE A 167 20.95 -39.63 -16.51
N GLU A 168 21.19 -38.41 -16.99
CA GLU A 168 22.50 -37.94 -17.46
C GLU A 168 23.39 -37.49 -16.29
N GLY A 169 22.85 -37.45 -15.07
CA GLY A 169 23.59 -37.07 -13.87
C GLY A 169 23.68 -35.57 -13.63
N ASN A 170 22.96 -34.73 -14.39
CA ASN A 170 22.89 -33.29 -14.15
C ASN A 170 22.24 -32.97 -12.80
N GLY A 171 22.75 -31.93 -12.15
CA GLY A 171 22.18 -31.37 -10.94
C GLY A 171 20.98 -30.49 -11.28
N PHE A 172 19.90 -30.62 -10.53
CA PHE A 172 18.65 -29.90 -10.81
C PHE A 172 17.76 -29.80 -9.56
N ILE A 173 16.74 -28.96 -9.63
CA ILE A 173 15.78 -28.77 -8.55
C ILE A 173 14.66 -29.82 -8.55
N ASN A 174 14.18 -30.15 -7.35
CA ASN A 174 12.97 -30.92 -7.09
C ASN A 174 12.01 -30.13 -6.20
N LEU A 175 10.71 -30.13 -6.53
CA LEU A 175 9.66 -29.62 -5.65
C LEU A 175 9.20 -30.75 -4.73
N ILE A 176 9.71 -30.76 -3.50
CA ILE A 176 9.46 -31.85 -2.55
C ILE A 176 8.08 -31.71 -1.90
N ASN A 177 7.68 -30.47 -1.62
CA ASN A 177 6.35 -30.12 -1.12
C ASN A 177 6.04 -28.65 -1.50
N ASP A 178 4.91 -28.15 -0.97
CA ASP A 178 4.38 -26.82 -1.25
C ASP A 178 5.33 -25.66 -0.86
N GLU A 179 6.29 -25.87 0.05
CA GLU A 179 7.17 -24.82 0.60
C GLU A 179 8.67 -25.13 0.49
N TYR A 180 9.06 -26.35 0.11
CA TYR A 180 10.45 -26.81 0.07
C TYR A 180 10.88 -27.25 -1.32
N ILE A 181 11.91 -26.58 -1.82
CA ILE A 181 12.60 -26.92 -3.06
C ILE A 181 13.96 -27.52 -2.68
N LYS A 182 14.23 -28.73 -3.14
CA LYS A 182 15.49 -29.41 -2.89
C LYS A 182 16.34 -29.40 -4.15
N TYR A 183 17.58 -28.95 -4.05
CA TYR A 183 18.55 -29.16 -5.12
C TYR A 183 19.13 -30.57 -5.03
N ILE A 184 19.14 -31.27 -6.16
CA ILE A 184 19.82 -32.55 -6.34
C ILE A 184 21.15 -32.26 -7.00
N ASN A 185 22.24 -32.53 -6.30
CA ASN A 185 23.60 -32.32 -6.79
C ASN A 185 23.88 -33.15 -8.05
N CYS A 186 24.66 -32.60 -8.98
CA CYS A 186 25.13 -33.37 -10.12
C CYS A 186 26.01 -34.56 -9.69
N VAL A 187 26.04 -35.62 -10.47
CA VAL A 187 26.96 -36.75 -10.26
C VAL A 187 28.35 -36.27 -10.63
N GLU A 188 29.31 -36.40 -9.71
CA GLU A 188 30.70 -35.98 -9.92
C GLU A 188 31.24 -36.51 -11.26
N GLU A 189 31.88 -35.62 -12.02
CA GLU A 189 32.49 -35.89 -13.32
C GLU A 189 31.54 -36.31 -14.46
N LYS A 190 30.21 -36.31 -14.25
CA LYS A 190 29.24 -36.81 -15.23
C LYS A 190 28.20 -35.81 -15.69
N GLY A 191 27.85 -34.83 -14.88
CA GLY A 191 26.80 -33.87 -15.21
C GLY A 191 27.12 -32.46 -14.76
N ASP A 192 26.35 -31.52 -15.32
CA ASP A 192 26.43 -30.11 -15.01
C ASP A 192 25.38 -29.73 -13.97
N ASP A 193 25.69 -28.69 -13.18
CA ASP A 193 24.70 -28.05 -12.31
C ASP A 193 23.83 -27.11 -13.16
N ILE A 194 22.55 -27.45 -13.34
CA ILE A 194 21.60 -26.73 -14.18
C ILE A 194 20.70 -25.83 -13.31
N GLU A 195 20.42 -24.63 -13.80
CA GLU A 195 19.50 -23.71 -13.14
C GLU A 195 18.05 -24.13 -13.35
N GLY A 196 17.19 -23.86 -12.37
CA GLY A 196 15.75 -24.04 -12.53
C GLY A 196 14.97 -22.89 -11.93
N VAL A 197 13.98 -22.40 -12.69
CA VAL A 197 13.03 -21.37 -12.30
C VAL A 197 11.78 -22.04 -11.75
N VAL A 198 11.37 -21.62 -10.55
CA VAL A 198 10.14 -22.11 -9.89
C VAL A 198 9.19 -20.95 -9.66
N HIS A 199 7.94 -21.15 -10.06
CA HIS A 199 6.86 -20.19 -9.86
C HIS A 199 5.90 -20.66 -8.78
N THR A 200 5.30 -19.68 -8.11
CA THR A 200 4.26 -19.94 -7.13
C THR A 200 2.91 -20.32 -7.76
N GLU A 201 1.94 -20.77 -6.97
CA GLU A 201 0.58 -21.04 -7.43
C GLU A 201 -0.22 -19.75 -7.65
N ASN A 202 -0.13 -18.83 -6.69
CA ASN A 202 -0.93 -17.62 -6.68
C ASN A 202 -0.05 -16.40 -6.96
N PRO A 203 -0.38 -15.56 -7.95
CA PRO A 203 0.24 -14.26 -8.12
C PRO A 203 -0.11 -13.32 -6.96
N PHE A 204 0.70 -12.28 -6.81
CA PHE A 204 0.33 -11.09 -6.07
C PHE A 204 -0.57 -10.24 -6.96
N LYS A 205 -1.88 -10.27 -6.66
CA LYS A 205 -2.88 -9.48 -7.37
C LYS A 205 -3.11 -8.16 -6.67
N LYS A 206 -3.16 -7.07 -7.45
CA LYS A 206 -3.50 -5.75 -6.92
C LYS A 206 -4.88 -5.77 -6.25
N PRO A 207 -4.99 -5.36 -4.97
CA PRO A 207 -6.29 -5.22 -4.33
C PRO A 207 -7.12 -4.10 -4.97
N GLN A 208 -8.40 -4.37 -5.21
CA GLN A 208 -9.33 -3.37 -5.74
C GLN A 208 -9.81 -2.41 -4.64
N ASN A 209 -10.01 -1.14 -4.99
CA ASN A 209 -10.53 -0.10 -4.09
C ASN A 209 -9.73 0.06 -2.79
N CYS A 210 -8.41 -0.14 -2.84
CA CYS A 210 -7.58 -0.01 -1.65
C CYS A 210 -7.23 1.45 -1.40
N ILE A 211 -7.52 1.94 -0.19
CA ILE A 211 -7.17 3.30 0.26
C ILE A 211 -5.76 3.39 0.86
N ASN A 212 -5.16 2.23 1.18
CA ASN A 212 -3.85 2.10 1.80
C ASN A 212 -2.88 1.40 0.85
N TYR A 213 -1.58 1.46 1.15
CA TYR A 213 -0.62 0.62 0.45
C TYR A 213 -0.85 -0.84 0.83
N SER A 214 -0.66 -1.73 -0.14
CA SER A 214 -0.84 -3.18 0.05
C SER A 214 0.50 -3.88 -0.11
N LEU A 215 0.97 -4.54 0.95
CA LEU A 215 2.23 -5.27 1.00
C LEU A 215 2.00 -6.76 0.83
N PHE A 216 2.62 -7.34 -0.19
CA PHE A 216 2.79 -8.78 -0.35
C PHE A 216 4.23 -9.13 -0.02
N TYR A 217 4.46 -10.23 0.68
CA TYR A 217 5.80 -10.57 1.16
C TYR A 217 5.96 -12.08 1.36
N PHE A 218 7.13 -12.61 1.01
CA PHE A 218 7.54 -13.97 1.33
C PHE A 218 9.03 -14.00 1.67
N GLU A 219 9.45 -15.03 2.40
CA GLU A 219 10.84 -15.29 2.75
C GLU A 219 11.28 -16.66 2.27
N ILE A 220 12.54 -16.78 1.85
CA ILE A 220 13.19 -18.05 1.56
C ILE A 220 14.44 -18.18 2.40
N LYS A 221 14.57 -19.31 3.08
CA LYS A 221 15.76 -19.72 3.80
C LYS A 221 16.59 -20.61 2.89
N CYS A 222 17.81 -20.18 2.60
CA CYS A 222 18.70 -20.88 1.70
C CYS A 222 19.48 -21.97 2.43
N LYS A 223 19.71 -23.08 1.76
CA LYS A 223 20.65 -24.12 2.18
C LYS A 223 21.61 -24.44 1.04
N MET A 224 22.89 -24.17 1.24
CA MET A 224 23.93 -24.49 0.27
C MET A 224 24.21 -25.99 0.32
N GLU A 225 24.14 -26.67 -0.83
CA GLU A 225 24.34 -28.12 -0.89
C GLU A 225 25.79 -28.52 -1.20
N ARG A 226 26.67 -27.53 -1.49
CA ARG A 226 28.10 -27.72 -1.73
C ARG A 226 28.95 -26.55 -1.23
N GLU A 227 30.10 -26.87 -0.62
CA GLU A 227 31.21 -25.93 -0.43
C GLU A 227 31.97 -25.83 -1.75
N LEU A 228 31.90 -24.68 -2.42
CA LEU A 228 32.40 -24.58 -3.79
C LEU A 228 33.77 -23.92 -3.84
N ASN A 229 34.74 -24.69 -4.30
CA ASN A 229 36.04 -24.16 -4.73
C ASN A 229 35.99 -23.57 -6.16
N ASN A 230 34.91 -23.71 -6.95
CA ASN A 230 34.84 -23.17 -8.32
C ASN A 230 33.45 -22.89 -8.95
N CYS A 231 32.33 -23.40 -8.42
CA CYS A 231 31.00 -22.99 -8.93
C CYS A 231 30.47 -21.81 -8.11
N LEU A 232 29.94 -20.79 -8.78
CA LEU A 232 29.24 -19.71 -8.11
C LEU A 232 27.84 -20.21 -7.77
N ASN A 233 27.52 -20.34 -6.48
CA ASN A 233 26.13 -20.48 -6.06
C ASN A 233 25.36 -19.29 -6.64
N TRP A 234 24.31 -19.57 -7.41
CA TRP A 234 23.46 -18.55 -8.00
C TRP A 234 22.03 -18.77 -7.51
N MET A 235 21.48 -17.72 -6.92
CA MET A 235 20.06 -17.60 -6.67
C MET A 235 19.56 -16.25 -7.15
N VAL A 236 18.40 -16.25 -7.80
CA VAL A 236 17.64 -15.05 -8.10
C VAL A 236 16.29 -15.16 -7.40
N ILE A 237 15.85 -14.08 -6.77
CA ILE A 237 14.55 -13.98 -6.11
C ILE A 237 13.86 -12.77 -6.70
N GLY A 238 12.61 -12.92 -7.11
CA GLY A 238 11.90 -11.81 -7.72
C GLY A 238 10.40 -12.05 -7.87
N CYS A 239 9.78 -11.09 -8.54
CA CYS A 239 8.42 -11.21 -9.05
C CYS A 239 8.46 -10.96 -10.55
N ALA A 240 7.93 -11.88 -11.35
CA ALA A 240 7.90 -11.77 -12.79
C ALA A 240 6.80 -10.80 -13.21
N ILE A 241 7.13 -9.94 -14.17
CA ILE A 241 6.23 -8.96 -14.79
C ILE A 241 6.12 -9.33 -16.25
N GLU A 242 4.91 -9.60 -16.72
CA GLU A 242 4.69 -9.76 -18.15
C GLU A 242 5.02 -8.42 -18.83
N ASN A 243 5.94 -8.44 -19.81
CA ASN A 243 6.34 -7.32 -20.67
C ASN A 243 7.41 -6.34 -20.14
N GLU A 244 8.04 -6.57 -18.99
CA GLU A 244 9.26 -5.82 -18.62
C GLU A 244 10.54 -6.55 -19.05
N LYS A 245 11.57 -5.78 -19.38
CA LYS A 245 12.91 -6.33 -19.67
C LYS A 245 13.65 -6.54 -18.36
N ASP A 246 14.46 -7.58 -18.29
CA ASP A 246 15.31 -7.81 -17.14
C ASP A 246 16.29 -6.64 -16.94
N GLU A 247 16.27 -6.08 -15.74
CA GLU A 247 17.19 -5.02 -15.31
C GLU A 247 18.05 -5.52 -14.15
N GLU A 248 19.37 -5.48 -14.33
CA GLU A 248 20.32 -5.87 -13.31
C GLU A 248 20.74 -4.66 -12.47
N PHE A 249 20.54 -4.75 -11.16
CA PHE A 249 20.96 -3.72 -10.22
C PHE A 249 22.08 -4.22 -9.32
N LYS A 250 23.14 -3.44 -9.19
CA LYS A 250 24.26 -3.77 -8.31
C LYS A 250 23.92 -3.39 -6.87
N VAL A 251 23.67 -4.38 -6.02
CA VAL A 251 23.57 -4.19 -4.57
C VAL A 251 24.99 -4.06 -4.00
N SER A 252 25.27 -2.98 -3.27
CA SER A 252 26.60 -2.76 -2.69
C SER A 252 26.84 -3.70 -1.51
N LYS A 253 27.96 -4.45 -1.55
CA LYS A 253 28.43 -5.34 -0.46
C LYS A 253 27.39 -6.38 -0.02
N PHE A 254 26.97 -7.21 -0.96
CA PHE A 254 26.15 -8.39 -0.68
C PHE A 254 27.04 -9.61 -0.39
N SER A 255 26.71 -10.37 0.65
CA SER A 255 27.31 -11.67 0.94
C SER A 255 26.19 -12.67 1.23
N TRP A 256 26.32 -13.88 0.71
CA TRP A 256 25.36 -14.95 0.91
C TRP A 256 26.03 -16.08 1.69
N ASN A 257 25.43 -16.47 2.82
CA ASN A 257 25.87 -17.57 3.65
C ASN A 257 24.80 -18.67 3.72
N ASP A 258 25.23 -19.86 4.14
CA ASP A 258 24.31 -20.95 4.43
C ASP A 258 23.32 -20.55 5.54
N ASN A 259 22.05 -20.92 5.37
CA ASN A 259 20.92 -20.55 6.24
C ASN A 259 20.54 -19.07 6.29
N ASP A 260 21.10 -18.22 5.43
CA ASP A 260 20.57 -16.87 5.26
C ASP A 260 19.11 -16.91 4.78
N VAL A 261 18.33 -15.96 5.28
CA VAL A 261 16.93 -15.77 4.90
C VAL A 261 16.79 -14.53 4.07
N PHE A 262 16.28 -14.68 2.85
CA PHE A 262 16.02 -13.60 1.94
C PHE A 262 14.52 -13.39 1.79
N GLY A 263 14.09 -12.14 1.76
CA GLY A 263 12.70 -11.81 1.55
C GLY A 263 12.52 -10.93 0.33
N CYS A 264 11.35 -11.06 -0.29
CA CYS A 264 10.93 -10.28 -1.44
C CYS A 264 9.56 -9.70 -1.12
N GLY A 265 9.47 -8.38 -1.13
CA GLY A 265 8.24 -7.66 -0.87
C GLY A 265 7.80 -6.83 -2.06
N LEU A 266 6.54 -6.94 -2.43
CA LEU A 266 5.88 -6.11 -3.42
C LEU A 266 4.90 -5.18 -2.70
N VAL A 267 4.97 -3.88 -3.01
CA VAL A 267 4.06 -2.88 -2.46
C VAL A 267 3.28 -2.23 -3.59
N TYR A 268 1.96 -2.37 -3.53
CA TYR A 268 1.03 -1.64 -4.37
C TYR A 268 0.60 -0.33 -3.71
N PRO A 269 0.56 0.79 -4.45
CA PRO A 269 -0.03 2.02 -3.96
C PRO A 269 -1.55 1.93 -3.88
N PRO A 270 -2.19 2.84 -3.10
CA PRO A 270 -3.64 2.99 -3.10
C PRO A 270 -4.21 3.17 -4.51
N THR A 271 -5.43 2.69 -4.77
CA THR A 271 -6.07 2.76 -6.10
C THR A 271 -6.24 4.21 -6.59
N ILE A 272 -6.41 5.16 -5.67
CA ILE A 272 -6.56 6.59 -5.98
C ILE A 272 -5.22 7.31 -6.20
N ALA A 273 -4.11 6.69 -5.84
CA ALA A 273 -2.79 7.30 -5.97
C ALA A 273 -2.26 7.09 -7.40
N ASN A 274 -1.76 8.16 -8.01
CA ASN A 274 -1.06 8.09 -9.29
C ASN A 274 0.42 7.72 -9.07
N GLU A 275 0.65 6.59 -8.42
CA GLU A 275 1.97 6.05 -8.09
C GLU A 275 2.14 4.65 -8.70
N PHE A 276 3.39 4.22 -8.82
CA PHE A 276 3.73 2.88 -9.30
C PHE A 276 4.02 1.93 -8.14
N PRO A 277 3.77 0.61 -8.32
CA PRO A 277 4.21 -0.39 -7.37
C PRO A 277 5.74 -0.40 -7.26
N TYR A 278 6.25 -0.95 -6.16
CA TYR A 278 7.68 -1.16 -5.98
C TYR A 278 7.99 -2.50 -5.33
N ILE A 279 9.16 -3.04 -5.63
CA ILE A 279 9.71 -4.25 -5.01
C ILE A 279 10.84 -3.86 -4.07
N PHE A 280 10.93 -4.49 -2.91
CA PHE A 280 12.09 -4.38 -2.03
C PHE A 280 12.55 -5.77 -1.59
N PHE A 281 13.80 -5.85 -1.20
CA PHE A 281 14.42 -7.09 -0.76
C PHE A 281 14.93 -6.95 0.67
N THR A 282 14.96 -8.07 1.38
CA THR A 282 15.50 -8.15 2.74
C THR A 282 16.46 -9.33 2.86
N GLN A 283 17.42 -9.23 3.76
CA GLN A 283 18.28 -10.32 4.21
C GLN A 283 18.26 -10.36 5.74
N ASN A 284 17.95 -11.52 6.31
CA ASN A 284 17.90 -11.76 7.76
C ASN A 284 17.08 -10.69 8.50
N GLY A 285 15.90 -10.38 7.97
CA GLY A 285 14.96 -9.40 8.53
C GLY A 285 15.36 -7.93 8.36
N LYS A 286 16.36 -7.61 7.55
CA LYS A 286 16.77 -6.23 7.25
C LYS A 286 16.69 -5.94 5.78
N GLN A 287 16.15 -4.77 5.40
CA GLN A 287 16.11 -4.34 4.02
C GLN A 287 17.53 -4.20 3.44
N ILE A 288 17.72 -4.67 2.21
CA ILE A 288 18.98 -4.56 1.45
C ILE A 288 18.78 -3.65 0.24
N GLY A 289 19.72 -2.74 0.01
CA GLY A 289 19.66 -1.79 -1.11
C GLY A 289 18.45 -0.84 -1.06
N LYS A 290 18.20 -0.17 -2.19
CA LYS A 290 16.98 0.61 -2.44
C LYS A 290 15.88 -0.30 -3.00
N ALA A 291 14.64 0.18 -2.98
CA ALA A 291 13.56 -0.50 -3.67
C ALA A 291 13.66 -0.30 -5.20
N LEU A 292 13.02 -1.19 -5.95
CA LEU A 292 12.85 -1.10 -7.40
C LEU A 292 11.48 -0.50 -7.67
N LEU A 293 11.43 0.71 -8.20
CA LEU A 293 10.17 1.30 -8.67
C LEU A 293 9.81 0.66 -10.01
N LEU A 294 8.63 0.08 -10.10
CA LEU A 294 8.18 -0.60 -11.32
C LEU A 294 7.70 0.43 -12.34
N LYS A 295 7.83 0.10 -13.63
CA LYS A 295 7.51 1.05 -14.72
C LYS A 295 6.04 0.96 -15.13
N ASP A 296 5.43 -0.19 -14.87
CA ASP A 296 4.00 -0.41 -15.08
C ASP A 296 3.26 -0.71 -13.76
N ASN A 297 1.97 -0.46 -13.77
CA ASN A 297 1.05 -0.75 -12.68
C ASN A 297 0.30 -2.06 -12.96
N SER A 298 1.05 -3.14 -13.21
CA SER A 298 0.48 -4.44 -13.51
C SER A 298 -0.40 -4.91 -12.34
N ASP A 299 -1.60 -5.40 -12.66
CA ASP A 299 -2.48 -6.00 -11.64
C ASP A 299 -2.03 -7.41 -11.22
N TYR A 300 -0.95 -7.90 -11.83
CA TYR A 300 -0.44 -9.26 -11.69
C TYR A 300 1.09 -9.27 -11.61
N TYR A 301 1.62 -9.77 -10.49
CA TYR A 301 3.03 -10.09 -10.33
C TYR A 301 3.16 -11.52 -9.82
N GLN A 302 3.94 -12.35 -10.51
CA GLN A 302 4.09 -13.75 -10.15
C GLN A 302 5.41 -13.96 -9.37
N PRO A 303 5.37 -14.29 -8.08
CA PRO A 303 6.59 -14.62 -7.34
C PRO A 303 7.30 -15.84 -7.94
N TYR A 304 8.62 -15.75 -8.06
CA TYR A 304 9.47 -16.83 -8.55
C TYR A 304 10.84 -16.84 -7.87
N VAL A 305 11.52 -17.98 -7.99
CA VAL A 305 12.94 -18.15 -7.62
C VAL A 305 13.68 -18.86 -8.74
N VAL A 306 14.93 -18.49 -8.96
CA VAL A 306 15.87 -19.22 -9.83
C VAL A 306 16.95 -19.79 -8.94
N LEU A 307 17.20 -21.09 -9.04
CA LEU A 307 18.09 -21.80 -8.13
C LEU A 307 19.13 -22.61 -8.90
N ARG A 308 20.37 -22.55 -8.43
CA ARG A 308 21.47 -23.41 -8.84
C ARG A 308 22.31 -23.77 -7.61
N CYS A 309 22.60 -25.06 -7.41
CA CYS A 309 23.41 -25.57 -6.28
C CYS A 309 22.86 -25.29 -4.86
N CYS A 310 21.58 -24.90 -4.73
CA CYS A 310 21.00 -24.54 -3.44
C CYS A 310 19.55 -25.03 -3.28
N SER A 311 19.26 -25.56 -2.10
CA SER A 311 17.89 -25.86 -1.66
C SER A 311 17.30 -24.64 -0.96
N VAL A 312 15.97 -24.50 -0.97
CA VAL A 312 15.29 -23.43 -0.22
C VAL A 312 14.06 -23.95 0.51
N GLU A 313 13.87 -23.43 1.71
CA GLU A 313 12.62 -23.54 2.49
C GLU A 313 11.93 -22.19 2.46
N THR A 314 10.65 -22.14 2.11
CA THR A 314 9.93 -20.90 1.87
C THR A 314 8.83 -20.67 2.90
N ASN A 315 8.79 -19.47 3.45
CA ASN A 315 7.68 -18.98 4.25
C ASN A 315 6.86 -17.99 3.40
N PHE A 316 5.68 -18.42 2.94
CA PHE A 316 4.72 -17.55 2.24
C PHE A 316 3.81 -16.75 3.19
N GLY A 317 3.99 -16.88 4.50
CA GLY A 317 3.07 -16.34 5.50
C GLY A 317 1.80 -17.17 5.66
N ASN A 318 1.83 -18.45 5.25
CA ASN A 318 0.70 -19.37 5.38
C ASN A 318 0.28 -19.63 6.84
N ASN A 319 1.17 -19.41 7.80
CA ASN A 319 0.86 -19.48 9.23
C ASN A 319 1.84 -18.60 10.01
N LEU A 320 1.55 -17.30 10.07
CA LEU A 320 2.42 -16.32 10.75
C LEU A 320 2.52 -16.52 12.27
N GLU A 321 1.59 -17.25 12.88
CA GLU A 321 1.65 -17.55 14.31
C GLU A 321 2.69 -18.63 14.61
N ALA A 322 2.71 -19.71 13.83
CA ALA A 322 3.67 -20.80 14.02
C ALA A 322 5.03 -20.53 13.34
N ASN A 323 5.01 -19.80 12.22
CA ASN A 323 6.18 -19.48 11.41
C ASN A 323 6.14 -18.00 11.02
N PRO A 324 6.43 -17.07 11.96
CA PRO A 324 6.48 -15.65 11.64
C PRO A 324 7.62 -15.34 10.68
N PHE A 325 7.46 -14.27 9.90
CA PHE A 325 8.57 -13.71 9.13
C PHE A 325 9.68 -13.22 10.07
N ILE A 326 10.92 -13.31 9.60
CA ILE A 326 12.06 -12.66 10.27
C ILE A 326 11.98 -11.15 10.10
N TYR A 327 11.54 -10.68 8.92
CA TYR A 327 11.25 -9.28 8.68
C TYR A 327 9.96 -8.85 9.37
N ASP A 328 10.04 -7.78 10.16
CA ASP A 328 8.88 -7.19 10.84
C ASP A 328 8.06 -6.34 9.87
N ILE A 329 7.17 -6.99 9.14
CA ILE A 329 6.25 -6.36 8.18
C ILE A 329 5.36 -5.28 8.81
N SER A 330 5.11 -5.32 10.14
CA SER A 330 4.32 -4.29 10.84
C SER A 330 5.03 -2.94 10.94
N LYS A 331 6.36 -2.95 10.78
CA LYS A 331 7.21 -1.76 10.78
C LYS A 331 7.55 -1.26 9.38
N HIS A 332 7.05 -1.92 8.33
CA HIS A 332 7.27 -1.45 6.96
C HIS A 332 6.58 -0.11 6.73
N PHE A 333 7.25 0.80 6.04
CA PHE A 333 6.74 2.11 5.67
C PHE A 333 7.01 2.37 4.19
N VAL A 334 6.20 3.24 3.59
CA VAL A 334 6.34 3.63 2.19
C VAL A 334 7.73 4.24 1.96
N LEU A 335 8.50 3.59 1.09
CA LEU A 335 9.86 4.00 0.78
C LEU A 335 9.87 5.26 -0.10
N LYS A 336 10.97 6.02 -0.04
CA LYS A 336 11.18 7.25 -0.82
C LYS A 336 12.36 7.19 -1.76
N GLU A 337 13.17 6.14 -1.64
CA GLU A 337 14.38 5.96 -2.41
C GLU A 337 14.25 4.68 -3.24
N PHE A 338 14.41 4.86 -4.55
CA PHE A 338 14.31 3.80 -5.53
C PHE A 338 15.57 3.79 -6.41
N TYR A 339 15.87 2.65 -7.03
CA TYR A 339 16.87 2.55 -8.09
C TYR A 339 16.39 3.17 -9.39
#